data_AF-A0AAW1QR29-F1
#
_entry.id   AF-A0AAW1QR29-F1
#
_cell.length_a   1.000
_cell.length_b   1.000
_cell.length_c   1.000
_cell.angle_alpha   90.00
_cell.angle_beta   90.00
_cell.angle_gamma   90.00
#
_symmetry.space_group_name_H-M   'P 1'
#
loop_
_entity.id
_entity.type
_entity.pdbx_description
1 polymer ?
#
loop_
_entity_poly.entity_id
_entity_poly.type
_entity_poly.pdbx_seq_one_letter_code
_entity_poly.pdbx_strand_id
1 'polypeptide(L)'
;MKALARTNSTCNIRTVDNAGPYNFTLLSTLADQVAAGIAAKGNFTDKDVIDFLVNVECLEGQFDTWGVFGRGFLDNLEQGGPVPIGARAANLTAATIPYLQEVALQEQGHTLFTRHAGSNQPCPPIDFDGGFNALLAVAYGLPAGQTVQQKYGAPFDPFKNDVNFVVSMLTLEELGATGNKGLIPWFTSPVLQNGVAGLATSANSQATIQRFLLWQLRNQIVEPFGETAEQTFARISAYRNNIIQAPLIDQGIVNTDPRFIAVPYNFLNLMPTDIWGTTFVRSPQQIIQILTIGNPNGVGGFFPSGLKGVIRSPAGFNAAPLTGLESYPPNLRISGQEPAAFVGTIVPLTPNGAGLVPDQNALTQALGGPPLDGSPNSRGAAPLPASGPVNTVGPPDVQVAQPAFGGPNVGLPTGG
;
A
#
# COMPACT_ATOMS: atom_id res chain seq x y z
N MET A 1 -3.08 -36.91 26.29
CA MET A 1 -3.25 -36.73 24.82
C MET A 1 -4.75 -36.60 24.54
N LYS A 2 -5.26 -35.38 24.39
CA LYS A 2 -6.64 -35.15 23.95
C LYS A 2 -6.59 -34.95 22.43
N ALA A 3 -7.23 -35.86 21.71
CA ALA A 3 -7.38 -35.79 20.28
C ALA A 3 -8.19 -34.53 19.91
N LEU A 4 -7.58 -33.63 19.15
CA LEU A 4 -8.28 -32.57 18.44
C LEU A 4 -9.21 -33.23 17.42
N ALA A 5 -10.50 -33.24 17.72
CA ALA A 5 -11.53 -33.52 16.74
C ALA A 5 -11.40 -32.47 15.62
N ARG A 6 -10.88 -32.90 14.47
CA ARG A 6 -11.00 -32.12 13.23
C ARG A 6 -12.49 -32.04 12.91
N THR A 7 -13.13 -30.94 13.27
CA THR A 7 -14.36 -30.56 12.59
C THR A 7 -13.99 -30.36 11.13
N ASN A 8 -14.67 -31.08 10.23
CA ASN A 8 -14.63 -30.83 8.80
C ASN A 8 -15.22 -29.44 8.54
N SER A 9 -14.44 -28.38 8.78
CA SER A 9 -14.66 -27.09 8.15
C SER A 9 -14.26 -27.28 6.69
N THR A 10 -15.23 -27.68 5.88
CA THR A 10 -15.10 -27.54 4.43
C THR A 10 -14.80 -26.08 4.13
N CYS A 11 -13.53 -25.77 3.89
CA CYS A 11 -13.09 -24.61 3.12
C CYS A 11 -13.51 -24.88 1.67
N ASN A 12 -14.82 -24.87 1.45
CA ASN A 12 -15.43 -24.90 0.15
C ASN A 12 -16.19 -23.60 0.07
N ILE A 13 -15.88 -22.78 -0.94
CA ILE A 13 -16.80 -21.77 -1.45
C ILE A 13 -18.08 -22.55 -1.81
N ARG A 14 -19.03 -22.64 -0.86
CA ARG A 14 -20.31 -23.31 -1.08
C ARG A 14 -21.34 -22.27 -1.41
N THR A 15 -21.80 -22.28 -2.65
CA THR A 15 -23.10 -21.73 -3.00
C THR A 15 -23.90 -22.82 -3.69
N VAL A 16 -24.99 -23.25 -3.05
CA VAL A 16 -26.02 -24.10 -3.63
C VAL A 16 -27.12 -23.19 -4.18
N ASP A 17 -26.86 -22.62 -5.36
CA ASP A 17 -27.88 -21.96 -6.18
C ASP A 17 -27.59 -22.34 -7.64
N ASN A 18 -28.59 -22.90 -8.33
CA ASN A 18 -28.54 -23.21 -9.76
C ASN A 18 -28.50 -21.93 -10.64
N ALA A 19 -28.49 -20.73 -10.06
CA ALA A 19 -28.21 -19.43 -10.71
C ALA A 19 -26.85 -18.80 -10.34
N GLY A 20 -26.10 -19.32 -9.35
CA GLY A 20 -24.72 -18.93 -9.00
C GLY A 20 -24.49 -17.49 -8.45
N PRO A 21 -23.57 -17.28 -7.48
CA PRO A 21 -23.31 -15.98 -6.84
C PRO A 21 -22.45 -15.02 -7.68
N TYR A 22 -21.85 -15.49 -8.78
CA TYR A 22 -21.05 -14.69 -9.70
C TYR A 22 -21.98 -13.95 -10.67
N ASN A 23 -22.90 -13.18 -10.11
CA ASN A 23 -23.66 -12.25 -10.90
C ASN A 23 -22.72 -11.13 -11.35
N PHE A 24 -22.29 -11.17 -12.61
CA PHE A 24 -21.36 -10.19 -13.17
C PHE A 24 -21.94 -8.77 -13.25
N THR A 25 -23.17 -8.52 -12.78
CA THR A 25 -23.61 -7.15 -12.44
C THR A 25 -22.62 -6.48 -11.47
N LEU A 26 -21.86 -7.23 -10.67
CA LEU A 26 -20.84 -6.69 -9.76
C LEU A 26 -19.52 -6.23 -10.46
N LEU A 27 -19.30 -6.58 -11.74
CA LEU A 27 -18.25 -5.92 -12.54
C LEU A 27 -18.68 -4.52 -12.98
N SER A 28 -19.97 -4.16 -12.84
CA SER A 28 -20.43 -2.79 -13.07
C SER A 28 -19.70 -1.82 -12.13
N THR A 29 -19.37 -2.22 -10.90
CA THR A 29 -18.62 -1.37 -9.97
C THR A 29 -17.22 -1.01 -10.50
N LEU A 30 -16.52 -1.96 -11.11
CA LEU A 30 -15.23 -1.68 -11.77
C LEU A 30 -15.42 -0.84 -13.03
N ALA A 31 -16.47 -1.12 -13.80
CA ALA A 31 -16.82 -0.34 -14.99
C ALA A 31 -17.16 1.12 -14.62
N ASP A 32 -17.92 1.34 -13.54
CA ASP A 32 -18.29 2.65 -13.00
C ASP A 32 -17.06 3.40 -12.48
N GLN A 33 -16.12 2.70 -11.82
CA GLN A 33 -14.83 3.28 -11.42
C GLN A 33 -14.04 3.79 -12.63
N VAL A 34 -13.93 2.98 -13.68
CA VAL A 34 -13.22 3.35 -14.92
C VAL A 34 -13.95 4.50 -15.62
N ALA A 35 -15.28 4.44 -15.76
CA ALA A 35 -16.09 5.48 -16.37
C ALA A 35 -15.95 6.82 -15.62
N ALA A 36 -15.94 6.79 -14.29
CA ALA A 36 -15.77 7.98 -13.47
C ALA A 36 -14.34 8.57 -13.61
N GLY A 37 -13.31 7.72 -13.75
CA GLY A 37 -11.95 8.18 -14.07
C GLY A 37 -11.83 8.80 -15.47
N ILE A 38 -12.48 8.21 -16.47
CA ILE A 38 -12.58 8.78 -17.83
C ILE A 38 -13.29 10.14 -17.80
N ALA A 39 -14.33 10.29 -16.99
CA ALA A 39 -15.02 11.56 -16.80
C ALA A 39 -14.11 12.62 -16.15
N ALA A 40 -13.33 12.25 -15.15
CA ALA A 40 -12.35 13.16 -14.55
C ALA A 40 -11.27 13.61 -15.54
N LYS A 41 -10.75 12.71 -16.37
CA LYS A 41 -9.79 13.05 -17.43
C LYS A 41 -10.31 14.18 -18.34
N GLY A 42 -11.62 14.28 -18.58
CA GLY A 42 -12.20 15.39 -19.36
C GLY A 42 -11.86 16.79 -18.81
N ASN A 43 -11.51 16.88 -17.52
CA ASN A 43 -11.24 18.13 -16.81
C ASN A 43 -9.77 18.30 -16.38
N PHE A 44 -8.93 17.26 -16.48
CA PHE A 44 -7.56 17.26 -15.94
C PHE A 44 -6.55 16.67 -16.92
N THR A 45 -5.34 17.23 -16.95
CA THR A 45 -4.21 16.68 -17.72
C THR A 45 -3.45 15.63 -16.91
N ASP A 46 -2.70 14.76 -17.57
CA ASP A 46 -1.78 13.82 -16.90
C ASP A 46 -0.84 14.55 -15.91
N LYS A 47 -0.40 15.77 -16.24
CA LYS A 47 0.42 16.59 -15.34
C LYS A 47 -0.35 17.02 -14.09
N ASP A 48 -1.62 17.40 -14.20
CA ASP A 48 -2.44 17.76 -13.04
C ASP A 48 -2.61 16.57 -12.09
N VAL A 49 -2.71 15.35 -12.65
CA VAL A 49 -2.81 14.10 -11.90
C VAL A 49 -1.48 13.74 -11.21
N ILE A 50 -0.33 13.91 -11.89
CA ILE A 50 1.00 13.75 -11.28
C ILE A 50 1.27 14.80 -10.20
N ASP A 51 0.87 16.06 -10.41
CA ASP A 51 1.00 17.13 -9.43
C ASP A 51 0.09 16.93 -8.21
N PHE A 52 -1.03 16.21 -8.35
CA PHE A 52 -1.81 15.73 -7.22
C PHE A 52 -1.06 14.64 -6.46
N LEU A 53 -0.63 13.60 -7.18
CA LEU A 53 0.02 12.40 -6.64
C LEU A 53 1.19 12.79 -5.74
N VAL A 54 2.05 13.70 -6.18
CA VAL A 54 3.23 14.10 -5.40
C VAL A 54 2.92 14.68 -4.02
N ASN A 55 1.72 15.25 -3.79
CA ASN A 55 1.35 15.71 -2.45
C ASN A 55 1.21 14.54 -1.47
N VAL A 56 0.63 13.44 -1.94
CA VAL A 56 0.39 12.23 -1.15
C VAL A 56 1.71 11.49 -0.93
N GLU A 57 2.51 11.34 -1.99
CA GLU A 57 3.83 10.71 -1.91
C GLU A 57 4.80 11.51 -1.00
N CYS A 58 4.71 12.84 -1.00
CA CYS A 58 5.44 13.67 -0.03
C CYS A 58 4.96 13.46 1.40
N LEU A 59 3.67 13.21 1.63
CA LEU A 59 3.13 12.96 2.97
C LEU A 59 3.58 11.61 3.50
N GLU A 60 3.42 10.55 2.71
CA GLU A 60 3.76 9.17 3.04
C GLU A 60 5.28 9.01 3.15
N GLY A 61 6.02 9.31 2.08
CA GLY A 61 7.46 9.14 2.07
C GLY A 61 8.21 9.99 3.09
N GLN A 62 7.77 11.22 3.41
CA GLN A 62 8.40 11.97 4.50
C GLN A 62 8.07 11.38 5.86
N PHE A 63 6.85 10.90 6.09
CA PHE A 63 6.50 10.26 7.37
C PHE A 63 7.37 9.02 7.61
N ASP A 64 7.50 8.21 6.57
CA ASP A 64 8.22 6.94 6.59
C ASP A 64 9.73 7.15 6.76
N THR A 65 10.32 8.02 5.93
CA THR A 65 11.77 8.27 6.01
C THR A 65 12.17 8.92 7.33
N TRP A 66 11.41 9.93 7.80
CA TRP A 66 11.69 10.52 9.10
C TRP A 66 11.51 9.52 10.24
N GLY A 67 10.45 8.73 10.22
CA GLY A 67 10.17 7.76 11.27
C GLY A 67 11.20 6.64 11.34
N VAL A 68 11.61 6.10 10.19
CA VAL A 68 12.50 4.94 10.14
C VAL A 68 13.97 5.32 10.18
N PHE A 69 14.37 6.41 9.52
CA PHE A 69 15.77 6.82 9.38
C PHE A 69 16.14 8.04 10.21
N GLY A 70 15.18 8.76 10.79
CA GLY A 70 15.43 10.00 11.52
C GLY A 70 15.78 11.19 10.63
N ARG A 71 15.56 11.09 9.32
CA ARG A 71 15.78 12.15 8.32
C ARG A 71 14.81 12.02 7.17
N GLY A 72 14.49 13.14 6.53
CA GLY A 72 13.61 13.17 5.36
C GLY A 72 14.26 12.63 4.09
N PHE A 73 13.68 13.00 2.96
CA PHE A 73 14.16 12.57 1.65
C PHE A 73 15.63 12.88 1.37
N LEU A 74 16.22 12.07 0.49
CA LEU A 74 17.54 12.30 -0.09
C LEU A 74 17.42 13.09 -1.40
N ASP A 75 18.55 13.63 -1.86
CA ASP A 75 18.69 14.27 -3.18
C ASP A 75 17.68 15.39 -3.48
N ASN A 76 17.18 16.07 -2.44
CA ASN A 76 16.21 17.16 -2.54
C ASN A 76 14.93 16.74 -3.31
N LEU A 77 14.44 15.51 -3.09
CA LEU A 77 13.17 15.05 -3.66
C LEU A 77 11.97 15.87 -3.18
N GLU A 78 12.12 16.61 -2.08
CA GLU A 78 11.16 17.59 -1.59
C GLU A 78 11.11 18.89 -2.42
N GLN A 79 12.08 19.10 -3.31
CA GLN A 79 12.26 20.30 -4.14
C GLN A 79 12.19 21.61 -3.32
N GLY A 80 12.83 21.64 -2.16
CA GLY A 80 12.81 22.79 -1.25
C GLY A 80 11.53 22.96 -0.43
N GLY A 81 10.64 21.95 -0.41
CA GLY A 81 9.54 21.87 0.55
C GLY A 81 10.05 21.88 2.01
N PRO A 82 9.26 22.42 2.96
CA PRO A 82 9.70 22.50 4.35
C PRO A 82 9.76 21.13 5.01
N VAL A 83 10.59 21.00 6.05
CA VAL A 83 10.55 19.84 6.95
C VAL A 83 9.16 19.75 7.59
N PRO A 84 8.49 18.59 7.58
CA PRO A 84 7.17 18.46 8.18
C PRO A 84 7.19 18.73 9.69
N ILE A 85 6.09 19.28 10.20
CA ILE A 85 5.93 19.52 11.63
C ILE A 85 5.77 18.17 12.35
N GLY A 86 6.51 17.99 13.46
CA GLY A 86 6.50 16.76 14.27
C GLY A 86 7.46 15.65 13.80
N ALA A 87 8.08 15.83 12.62
CA ALA A 87 8.93 14.83 12.00
C ALA A 87 10.19 14.51 12.80
N ARG A 88 10.42 13.22 13.09
CA ARG A 88 11.62 12.69 13.77
C ARG A 88 11.67 11.16 13.70
N ALA A 89 12.79 10.58 14.14
CA ALA A 89 12.91 9.13 14.30
C ALA A 89 11.86 8.60 15.28
N ALA A 90 11.17 7.54 14.87
CA ALA A 90 10.31 6.75 15.75
C ALA A 90 11.16 5.84 16.65
N ASN A 91 10.67 5.61 17.87
CA ASN A 91 11.30 4.68 18.80
C ASN A 91 10.93 3.23 18.46
N LEU A 92 11.50 2.73 17.36
CA LEU A 92 11.20 1.41 16.82
C LEU A 92 12.09 0.32 17.41
N THR A 93 11.52 -0.87 17.62
CA THR A 93 12.29 -2.04 18.06
C THR A 93 13.08 -2.65 16.91
N ALA A 94 14.17 -3.36 17.24
CA ALA A 94 14.99 -4.06 16.26
C ALA A 94 14.21 -5.12 15.44
N ALA A 95 13.05 -5.58 15.94
CA ALA A 95 12.19 -6.53 15.23
C ALA A 95 11.34 -5.84 14.14
N THR A 96 10.97 -4.58 14.35
CA THR A 96 10.09 -3.82 13.45
C THR A 96 10.89 -3.08 12.37
N ILE A 97 12.07 -2.55 12.74
CA ILE A 97 12.92 -1.74 11.85
C ILE A 97 13.15 -2.36 10.46
N PRO A 98 13.56 -3.62 10.31
CA PRO A 98 13.92 -4.16 8.98
C PRO A 98 12.77 -4.12 7.97
N TYR A 99 11.54 -4.38 8.43
CA TYR A 99 10.36 -4.33 7.57
C TYR A 99 10.05 -2.90 7.11
N LEU A 100 10.17 -1.93 8.01
CA LEU A 100 9.82 -0.54 7.71
C LEU A 100 10.92 0.20 6.94
N GLN A 101 12.18 -0.27 7.03
CA GLN A 101 13.27 0.25 6.20
C GLN A 101 13.04 0.01 4.72
N GLU A 102 12.58 -1.18 4.35
CA GLU A 102 12.23 -1.49 2.96
C GLU A 102 11.08 -0.60 2.48
N VAL A 103 10.02 -0.47 3.28
CA VAL A 103 8.88 0.39 2.94
C VAL A 103 9.30 1.85 2.76
N ALA A 104 10.07 2.41 3.70
CA ALA A 104 10.48 3.82 3.63
C ALA A 104 11.39 4.11 2.42
N LEU A 105 12.21 3.12 1.99
CA LEU A 105 12.97 3.20 0.75
C LEU A 105 12.08 3.16 -0.49
N GLN A 106 11.06 2.31 -0.48
CA GLN A 106 10.09 2.21 -1.58
C GLN A 106 9.31 3.52 -1.73
N GLU A 107 8.81 4.10 -0.64
CA GLU A 107 8.10 5.39 -0.67
C GLU A 107 8.95 6.56 -1.17
N GLN A 108 10.25 6.58 -0.83
CA GLN A 108 11.18 7.54 -1.44
C GLN A 108 11.27 7.33 -2.96
N GLY A 109 11.23 6.08 -3.42
CA GLY A 109 11.13 5.71 -4.83
C GLY A 109 9.81 6.13 -5.50
N HIS A 110 8.68 6.12 -4.79
CA HIS A 110 7.41 6.62 -5.33
C HIS A 110 7.47 8.14 -5.52
N THR A 111 8.02 8.88 -4.56
CA THR A 111 8.27 10.32 -4.74
C THR A 111 9.21 10.58 -5.91
N LEU A 112 10.30 9.83 -6.04
CA LEU A 112 11.20 9.90 -7.20
C LEU A 112 10.44 9.69 -8.52
N PHE A 113 9.58 8.67 -8.60
CA PHE A 113 8.74 8.44 -9.77
C PHE A 113 7.93 9.69 -10.15
N THR A 114 7.28 10.36 -9.19
CA THR A 114 6.51 11.57 -9.49
C THR A 114 7.37 12.69 -10.09
N ARG A 115 8.66 12.77 -9.69
CA ARG A 115 9.60 13.74 -10.25
C ARG A 115 9.92 13.42 -11.70
N HIS A 116 10.25 12.17 -11.99
CA HIS A 116 10.51 11.71 -13.36
C HIS A 116 9.25 11.72 -14.25
N ALA A 117 8.07 11.59 -13.65
CA ALA A 117 6.78 11.73 -14.33
C ALA A 117 6.42 13.20 -14.63
N GLY A 118 7.25 14.17 -14.21
CA GLY A 118 7.13 15.58 -14.59
C GLY A 118 6.56 16.51 -13.51
N SER A 119 6.46 16.06 -12.25
CA SER A 119 6.10 16.99 -11.17
C SER A 119 7.28 17.86 -10.76
N ASN A 120 7.04 19.17 -10.77
CA ASN A 120 7.94 20.21 -10.27
C ASN A 120 7.37 20.93 -9.04
N GLN A 121 6.33 20.37 -8.41
CA GLN A 121 5.73 20.95 -7.21
C GLN A 121 6.61 20.64 -5.99
N PRO A 122 7.04 21.62 -5.18
CA PRO A 122 7.69 21.32 -3.91
C PRO A 122 6.72 20.59 -2.99
N CYS A 123 7.24 19.74 -2.09
CA CYS A 123 6.40 19.12 -1.07
C CYS A 123 5.64 20.22 -0.30
N PRO A 124 4.32 20.08 -0.11
CA PRO A 124 3.54 21.07 0.64
C PRO A 124 3.98 21.10 2.11
N PRO A 125 3.67 22.19 2.84
CA PRO A 125 3.72 22.16 4.29
C PRO A 125 2.84 21.03 4.82
N ILE A 126 3.46 20.12 5.58
CA ILE A 126 2.83 18.94 6.19
C ILE A 126 2.93 19.05 7.70
N ASP A 127 1.88 18.63 8.40
CA ASP A 127 1.82 18.60 9.86
C ASP A 127 1.41 17.22 10.37
N PHE A 128 2.38 16.45 10.87
CA PHE A 128 2.11 15.12 11.42
C PHE A 128 1.45 15.20 12.79
N ASP A 129 1.90 16.13 13.66
CA ASP A 129 1.32 16.29 15.00
C ASP A 129 -0.14 16.75 14.90
N GLY A 130 -0.39 17.83 14.16
CA GLY A 130 -1.73 18.35 13.92
C GLY A 130 -2.62 17.40 13.11
N GLY A 131 -2.07 16.80 12.06
CA GLY A 131 -2.81 15.91 11.16
C GLY A 131 -3.34 14.65 11.85
N PHE A 132 -2.48 13.89 12.53
CA PHE A 132 -2.91 12.68 13.24
C PHE A 132 -3.85 13.01 14.41
N ASN A 133 -3.58 14.07 15.18
CA ASN A 133 -4.45 14.44 16.29
C ASN A 133 -5.83 14.94 15.81
N ALA A 134 -5.91 15.63 14.68
CA ALA A 134 -7.19 16.03 14.09
C ALA A 134 -7.97 14.81 13.57
N LEU A 135 -7.30 13.89 12.86
CA LEU A 135 -7.90 12.64 12.39
C LEU A 135 -8.44 11.82 13.55
N LEU A 136 -7.64 11.60 14.60
CA LEU A 136 -8.01 10.79 15.75
C LEU A 136 -9.08 11.48 16.60
N ALA A 137 -9.08 12.80 16.72
CA ALA A 137 -10.19 13.51 17.37
C ALA A 137 -11.54 13.18 16.71
N VAL A 138 -11.62 13.17 15.38
CA VAL A 138 -12.85 12.81 14.67
C VAL A 138 -13.13 11.30 14.76
N ALA A 139 -12.12 10.45 14.63
CA ALA A 139 -12.28 9.00 14.74
C ALA A 139 -12.78 8.54 16.13
N TYR A 140 -12.44 9.29 17.18
CA TYR A 140 -12.95 9.07 18.53
C TYR A 140 -14.26 9.82 18.83
N GLY A 141 -14.84 10.50 17.84
CA GLY A 141 -16.11 11.20 17.97
C GLY A 141 -16.04 12.39 18.93
N LEU A 142 -14.89 13.05 19.04
CA LEU A 142 -14.75 14.22 19.89
C LEU A 142 -15.59 15.38 19.33
N PRO A 143 -16.26 16.18 20.18
CA PRO A 143 -16.94 17.40 19.77
C PRO A 143 -16.00 18.35 19.03
N ALA A 144 -16.57 19.13 18.10
CA ALA A 144 -15.81 20.13 17.36
C ALA A 144 -15.04 21.07 18.30
N GLY A 145 -13.75 21.24 18.05
CA GLY A 145 -12.84 22.05 18.87
C GLY A 145 -12.25 21.35 20.10
N GLN A 146 -12.73 20.15 20.47
CA GLN A 146 -12.07 19.34 21.50
C GLN A 146 -10.89 18.57 20.91
N THR A 147 -9.71 18.70 21.52
CA THR A 147 -8.49 18.01 21.08
C THR A 147 -8.31 16.65 21.76
N VAL A 148 -7.52 15.77 21.15
CA VAL A 148 -7.07 14.50 21.77
C VAL A 148 -6.43 14.77 23.13
N GLN A 149 -5.53 15.77 23.21
CA GLN A 149 -4.90 16.16 24.48
C GLN A 149 -5.89 16.57 25.56
N GLN A 150 -6.92 17.35 25.22
CA GLN A 150 -7.93 17.78 26.19
C GLN A 150 -8.76 16.60 26.71
N LYS A 151 -9.03 15.59 25.88
CA LYS A 151 -9.84 14.43 26.27
C LYS A 151 -9.03 13.35 26.99
N TYR A 152 -7.81 13.08 26.53
CA TYR A 152 -7.00 11.93 26.94
C TYR A 152 -5.76 12.33 27.77
N GLY A 153 -5.56 13.62 28.05
CA GLY A 153 -4.48 14.14 28.91
C GLY A 153 -3.13 14.30 28.20
N ALA A 154 -2.96 13.73 27.01
CA ALA A 154 -1.79 13.89 26.15
C ALA A 154 -2.20 13.85 24.66
N PRO A 155 -1.47 14.50 23.74
CA PRO A 155 -1.70 14.31 22.32
C PRO A 155 -1.30 12.90 21.89
N PHE A 156 -1.87 12.43 20.79
CA PHE A 156 -1.35 11.26 20.09
C PHE A 156 0.01 11.59 19.47
N ASP A 157 0.97 10.71 19.71
CA ASP A 157 2.31 10.81 19.16
C ASP A 157 2.53 9.64 18.18
N PRO A 158 2.62 9.91 16.86
CA PRO A 158 2.80 8.87 15.86
C PRO A 158 4.18 8.22 15.90
N PHE A 159 5.21 8.84 16.48
CA PHE A 159 6.58 8.32 16.49
C PHE A 159 6.97 7.68 17.84
N LYS A 160 6.00 7.50 18.74
CA LYS A 160 6.24 7.12 20.15
C LYS A 160 6.90 5.75 20.33
N ASN A 161 6.45 4.75 19.57
CA ASN A 161 6.84 3.34 19.67
C ASN A 161 6.32 2.57 18.43
N ASP A 162 6.60 1.26 18.36
CA ASP A 162 6.15 0.37 17.29
C ASP A 162 4.64 0.48 16.99
N VAL A 163 3.77 0.36 18.00
CA VAL A 163 2.32 0.30 17.76
C VAL A 163 1.75 1.64 17.30
N ASN A 164 2.20 2.75 17.89
CA ASN A 164 1.81 4.09 17.45
C ASN A 164 2.26 4.35 16.01
N PHE A 165 3.51 4.00 15.69
CA PHE A 165 4.08 4.23 14.38
C PHE A 165 3.44 3.35 13.30
N VAL A 166 3.26 2.05 13.55
CA VAL A 166 2.65 1.13 12.57
C VAL A 166 1.18 1.48 12.30
N VAL A 167 0.39 1.88 13.32
CA VAL A 167 -0.98 2.39 13.11
C VAL A 167 -0.97 3.64 12.23
N SER A 168 -0.05 4.57 12.50
CA SER A 168 0.08 5.81 11.75
C SER A 168 0.56 5.60 10.30
N MET A 169 1.53 4.73 10.10
CA MET A 169 2.08 4.39 8.79
C MET A 169 1.01 3.71 7.93
N LEU A 170 0.35 2.67 8.47
CA LEU A 170 -0.77 2.01 7.78
C LEU A 170 -1.95 2.94 7.48
N THR A 171 -2.18 3.92 8.37
CA THR A 171 -3.16 4.97 8.10
C THR A 171 -2.78 5.65 6.79
N LEU A 172 -1.58 6.20 6.65
CA LEU A 172 -1.21 6.89 5.42
C LEU A 172 -1.09 5.95 4.21
N GLU A 173 -0.29 4.89 4.27
CA GLU A 173 0.03 3.98 3.15
C GLU A 173 -1.20 3.41 2.41
N GLU A 174 -2.27 3.08 3.14
CA GLU A 174 -3.46 2.54 2.48
C GLU A 174 -4.17 3.56 1.59
N LEU A 175 -3.96 4.86 1.85
CA LEU A 175 -4.38 5.94 0.98
C LEU A 175 -3.54 5.91 -0.32
N GLY A 176 -2.23 5.73 -0.25
CA GLY A 176 -1.35 5.45 -1.39
C GLY A 176 -1.85 4.27 -2.22
N ALA A 177 -2.05 3.11 -1.62
CA ALA A 177 -2.48 1.89 -2.34
C ALA A 177 -3.82 2.05 -3.08
N THR A 178 -4.83 2.56 -2.38
CA THR A 178 -6.20 2.65 -2.91
C THR A 178 -6.40 3.89 -3.78
N GLY A 179 -5.65 4.96 -3.51
CA GLY A 179 -5.62 6.20 -4.29
C GLY A 179 -4.87 5.99 -5.60
N ASN A 180 -3.70 5.37 -5.59
CA ASN A 180 -2.92 5.09 -6.80
C ASN A 180 -3.71 4.22 -7.77
N LYS A 181 -4.42 3.19 -7.29
CA LYS A 181 -5.36 2.43 -8.14
C LYS A 181 -6.46 3.30 -8.74
N GLY A 182 -6.97 4.27 -7.98
CA GLY A 182 -8.00 5.21 -8.44
C GLY A 182 -7.52 6.26 -9.44
N LEU A 183 -6.22 6.53 -9.48
CA LEU A 183 -5.61 7.45 -10.44
C LEU A 183 -5.38 6.80 -11.81
N ILE A 184 -5.23 5.47 -11.90
CA ILE A 184 -4.95 4.77 -13.17
C ILE A 184 -5.87 5.23 -14.31
N PRO A 185 -7.22 5.26 -14.18
CA PRO A 185 -8.09 5.68 -15.28
C PRO A 185 -8.08 7.19 -15.58
N TRP A 186 -7.39 8.01 -14.78
CA TRP A 186 -7.28 9.46 -15.02
C TRP A 186 -6.16 9.81 -16.00
N PHE A 187 -5.21 8.90 -16.22
CA PHE A 187 -4.10 9.10 -17.14
C PHE A 187 -4.46 8.76 -18.59
N THR A 188 -3.87 9.50 -19.51
CA THR A 188 -3.91 9.23 -20.96
C THR A 188 -2.67 8.52 -21.46
N SER A 189 -1.51 8.81 -20.85
CA SER A 189 -0.25 8.18 -21.17
C SER A 189 -0.24 6.73 -20.66
N PRO A 190 -0.12 5.73 -21.55
CA PRO A 190 0.00 4.33 -21.12
C PRO A 190 1.26 4.08 -20.28
N VAL A 191 2.29 4.91 -20.44
CA VAL A 191 3.52 4.86 -19.63
C VAL A 191 3.21 5.27 -18.19
N LEU A 192 2.45 6.36 -17.99
CA LEU A 192 2.07 6.82 -16.65
C LEU A 192 1.04 5.89 -16.02
N GLN A 193 0.09 5.34 -16.80
CA GLN A 193 -0.83 4.31 -16.34
C GLN A 193 -0.07 3.08 -15.80
N ASN A 194 0.91 2.59 -16.55
CA ASN A 194 1.73 1.46 -16.12
C ASN A 194 2.56 1.80 -14.86
N GLY A 195 3.15 3.00 -14.81
CA GLY A 195 3.91 3.47 -13.65
C GLY A 195 3.06 3.54 -12.38
N VAL A 196 1.89 4.16 -12.47
CA VAL A 196 0.96 4.32 -11.33
C VAL A 196 0.29 2.99 -10.95
N ALA A 197 0.06 2.08 -11.90
CA ALA A 197 -0.32 0.71 -11.57
C ALA A 197 0.79 -0.02 -10.79
N GLY A 198 2.06 0.24 -11.11
CA GLY A 198 3.21 -0.19 -10.33
C GLY A 198 3.17 0.36 -8.90
N LEU A 199 2.98 1.67 -8.73
CA LEU A 199 2.84 2.31 -7.42
C LEU A 199 1.70 1.71 -6.60
N ALA A 200 0.52 1.50 -7.22
CA ALA A 200 -0.62 0.87 -6.55
C ALA A 200 -0.30 -0.54 -6.06
N THR A 201 0.54 -1.28 -6.80
CA THR A 201 0.95 -2.66 -6.47
C THR A 201 1.96 -2.68 -5.33
N SER A 202 2.98 -1.82 -5.37
CA SER A 202 3.96 -1.69 -4.28
C SER A 202 3.29 -1.17 -3.01
N ALA A 203 2.49 -0.09 -3.09
CA ALA A 203 1.81 0.49 -1.93
C ALA A 203 0.84 -0.52 -1.27
N ASN A 204 0.18 -1.37 -2.06
CA ASN A 204 -0.63 -2.45 -1.50
C ASN A 204 0.22 -3.49 -0.76
N SER A 205 1.41 -3.80 -1.26
CA SER A 205 2.35 -4.72 -0.61
C SER A 205 2.92 -4.11 0.67
N GLN A 206 3.23 -2.82 0.67
CA GLN A 206 3.65 -2.04 1.84
C GLN A 206 2.54 -2.02 2.92
N ALA A 207 1.30 -1.71 2.52
CA ALA A 207 0.14 -1.77 3.41
C ALA A 207 -0.09 -3.19 3.97
N THR A 208 0.20 -4.23 3.18
CA THR A 208 0.14 -5.63 3.63
C THR A 208 1.17 -5.93 4.72
N ILE A 209 2.42 -5.46 4.56
CA ILE A 209 3.47 -5.57 5.58
C ILE A 209 3.03 -4.88 6.88
N GLN A 210 2.46 -3.68 6.77
CA GLN A 210 2.03 -2.92 7.96
C GLN A 210 0.79 -3.55 8.60
N ARG A 211 -0.18 -4.06 7.83
CA ARG A 211 -1.31 -4.85 8.35
C ARG A 211 -0.83 -6.11 9.05
N PHE A 212 0.20 -6.78 8.52
CA PHE A 212 0.82 -7.93 9.16
C PHE A 212 1.50 -7.56 10.49
N LEU A 213 2.30 -6.50 10.53
CA LEU A 213 2.92 -6.00 11.75
C LEU A 213 1.86 -5.59 12.77
N LEU A 214 0.85 -4.83 12.34
CA LEU A 214 -0.25 -4.39 13.18
C LEU A 214 -1.05 -5.57 13.74
N TRP A 215 -1.22 -6.63 12.96
CA TRP A 215 -1.82 -7.87 13.45
C TRP A 215 -1.03 -8.49 14.60
N GLN A 216 0.31 -8.51 14.54
CA GLN A 216 1.14 -8.97 15.66
C GLN A 216 0.99 -8.05 16.89
N LEU A 217 0.86 -6.74 16.65
CA LEU A 217 0.74 -5.71 17.69
C LEU A 217 -0.72 -5.49 18.16
N ARG A 218 -1.71 -6.19 17.60
CA ARG A 218 -3.13 -5.83 17.69
C ARG A 218 -3.69 -5.66 19.10
N ASN A 219 -3.13 -6.39 20.08
CA ASN A 219 -3.53 -6.35 21.48
C ASN A 219 -2.76 -5.31 22.33
N GLN A 220 -1.74 -4.66 21.75
CA GLN A 220 -1.01 -3.59 22.44
C GLN A 220 -1.87 -2.34 22.52
N ILE A 221 -1.71 -1.60 23.61
CA ILE A 221 -2.42 -0.35 23.84
C ILE A 221 -1.77 0.77 23.02
N VAL A 222 -2.59 1.51 22.29
CA VAL A 222 -2.21 2.73 21.60
C VAL A 222 -2.42 3.90 22.55
N GLU A 223 -1.33 4.48 23.02
CA GLU A 223 -1.36 5.69 23.83
C GLU A 223 -1.69 6.91 22.94
N PRO A 224 -2.56 7.84 23.39
CA PRO A 224 -3.09 7.99 24.75
C PRO A 224 -4.49 7.38 24.98
N PHE A 225 -4.98 6.54 24.06
CA PHE A 225 -6.41 6.19 24.02
C PHE A 225 -6.81 5.11 25.03
N GLY A 226 -5.86 4.33 25.55
CA GLY A 226 -6.16 3.18 26.40
C GLY A 226 -6.88 2.04 25.67
N GLU A 227 -6.86 2.06 24.33
CA GLU A 227 -7.46 1.06 23.46
C GLU A 227 -6.41 0.25 22.71
N THR A 228 -6.79 -0.95 22.31
CA THR A 228 -5.91 -1.83 21.53
C THR A 228 -5.69 -1.30 20.11
N ALA A 229 -4.58 -1.68 19.48
CA ALA A 229 -4.27 -1.28 18.11
C ALA A 229 -5.36 -1.69 17.10
N GLU A 230 -6.00 -2.86 17.31
CA GLU A 230 -7.16 -3.28 16.51
C GLU A 230 -8.32 -2.30 16.63
N GLN A 231 -8.68 -1.90 17.84
CA GLN A 231 -9.77 -0.96 18.10
C GLN A 231 -9.46 0.42 17.54
N THR A 232 -8.23 0.92 17.76
CA THR A 232 -7.81 2.21 17.23
C THR A 232 -7.86 2.22 15.70
N PHE A 233 -7.35 1.18 15.03
CA PHE A 233 -7.41 1.13 13.57
C PHE A 233 -8.83 0.94 13.03
N ALA A 234 -9.70 0.20 13.73
CA ALA A 234 -11.11 0.11 13.39
C ALA A 234 -11.82 1.48 13.45
N ARG A 235 -11.46 2.35 14.42
CA ARG A 235 -11.96 3.73 14.48
C ARG A 235 -11.49 4.57 13.31
N ILE A 236 -10.22 4.46 12.94
CA ILE A 236 -9.65 5.16 11.77
C ILE A 236 -10.38 4.72 10.50
N SER A 237 -10.61 3.42 10.33
CA SER A 237 -11.34 2.87 9.21
C SER A 237 -12.79 3.39 9.15
N ALA A 238 -13.51 3.38 10.28
CA ALA A 238 -14.87 3.91 10.37
C ALA A 238 -14.93 5.41 10.05
N TYR A 239 -13.95 6.18 10.53
CA TYR A 239 -13.81 7.60 10.21
C TYR A 239 -13.66 7.85 8.71
N ARG A 240 -12.72 7.17 8.06
CA ARG A 240 -12.46 7.32 6.63
C ARG A 240 -13.68 6.96 5.82
N ASN A 241 -14.38 5.89 6.18
CA ASN A 241 -15.60 5.52 5.50
C ASN A 241 -16.70 6.55 5.68
N ASN A 242 -16.84 7.11 6.88
CA ASN A 242 -17.86 8.12 7.16
C ASN A 242 -17.61 9.41 6.37
N ILE A 243 -16.37 9.89 6.35
CA ILE A 243 -16.06 11.22 5.82
C ILE A 243 -16.14 11.30 4.30
N ILE A 244 -15.87 10.19 3.60
CA ILE A 244 -15.98 10.12 2.13
C ILE A 244 -17.42 9.92 1.64
N GLN A 245 -18.38 9.68 2.54
CA GLN A 245 -19.81 9.50 2.25
C GLN A 245 -20.10 8.50 1.10
N ALA A 246 -19.25 7.48 0.97
CA ALA A 246 -19.32 6.46 -0.08
C ALA A 246 -19.98 5.17 0.47
N PRO A 247 -20.33 4.20 -0.41
CA PRO A 247 -20.59 2.83 0.03
C PRO A 247 -19.47 2.33 0.96
N LEU A 248 -19.79 1.44 1.90
CA LEU A 248 -18.78 0.90 2.81
C LEU A 248 -17.66 0.23 2.01
N ILE A 249 -16.47 0.85 2.01
CA ILE A 249 -15.28 0.31 1.35
C ILE A 249 -14.10 0.17 2.31
N ASP A 250 -14.06 0.95 3.39
CA ASP A 250 -12.94 0.96 4.35
C ASP A 250 -13.00 -0.21 5.33
N GLN A 251 -11.84 -0.76 5.68
CA GLN A 251 -11.73 -2.06 6.35
C GLN A 251 -10.71 -2.05 7.47
N GLY A 252 -11.08 -2.58 8.64
CA GLY A 252 -10.12 -2.88 9.71
C GLY A 252 -9.16 -4.03 9.36
N ILE A 253 -8.28 -4.37 10.30
CA ILE A 253 -7.36 -5.53 10.19
C ILE A 253 -8.05 -6.88 10.46
N VAL A 254 -9.32 -6.83 10.91
CA VAL A 254 -10.21 -7.98 11.06
C VAL A 254 -11.42 -7.75 10.16
N ASN A 255 -11.80 -8.76 9.40
CA ASN A 255 -13.04 -8.70 8.64
C ASN A 255 -14.24 -8.94 9.58
N THR A 256 -14.98 -7.87 9.86
CA THR A 256 -16.23 -7.92 10.64
C THR A 256 -17.47 -7.62 9.80
N ASP A 257 -17.34 -7.40 8.48
CA ASP A 257 -18.46 -7.02 7.61
C ASP A 257 -18.55 -7.95 6.39
N PRO A 258 -19.68 -8.63 6.19
CA PRO A 258 -19.86 -9.59 5.09
C PRO A 258 -19.89 -8.95 3.69
N ARG A 259 -19.82 -7.61 3.58
CA ARG A 259 -19.70 -6.89 2.30
C ARG A 259 -18.28 -6.84 1.75
N PHE A 260 -17.26 -7.18 2.54
CA PHE A 260 -15.90 -7.37 2.03
C PHE A 260 -15.74 -8.80 1.48
N ILE A 261 -14.61 -9.11 0.82
CA ILE A 261 -14.33 -10.48 0.35
C ILE A 261 -14.73 -11.48 1.43
N ALA A 262 -15.44 -12.54 1.03
CA ALA A 262 -16.13 -13.51 1.89
C ALA A 262 -15.16 -14.41 2.69
N VAL A 263 -14.18 -13.80 3.33
CA VAL A 263 -13.43 -14.39 4.43
C VAL A 263 -14.39 -14.42 5.62
N PRO A 264 -14.52 -15.56 6.33
CA PRO A 264 -15.45 -15.67 7.44
C PRO A 264 -15.28 -14.54 8.47
N TYR A 265 -16.38 -14.15 9.12
CA TYR A 265 -16.40 -13.15 10.18
C TYR A 265 -15.30 -13.43 11.23
N ASN A 266 -14.57 -12.37 11.62
CA ASN A 266 -13.40 -12.37 12.51
C ASN A 266 -12.11 -12.98 11.94
N PHE A 267 -12.00 -13.12 10.63
CA PHE A 267 -10.74 -13.52 10.02
C PHE A 267 -9.84 -12.32 9.78
N LEU A 268 -8.55 -12.64 9.71
CA LEU A 268 -7.49 -11.72 9.36
C LEU A 268 -7.77 -11.01 8.02
N ASN A 269 -7.58 -9.69 7.99
CA ASN A 269 -7.66 -8.85 6.80
C ASN A 269 -6.33 -8.15 6.50
N LEU A 270 -5.48 -8.79 5.71
CA LEU A 270 -4.14 -8.28 5.37
C LEU A 270 -4.10 -7.38 4.15
N MET A 271 -5.10 -7.42 3.28
CA MET A 271 -5.11 -6.68 2.02
C MET A 271 -6.43 -5.91 1.89
N PRO A 272 -6.40 -4.60 1.60
CA PRO A 272 -7.61 -3.79 1.46
C PRO A 272 -8.31 -4.09 0.14
N THR A 273 -9.05 -5.20 0.06
CA THR A 273 -9.68 -5.68 -1.18
C THR A 273 -11.20 -5.57 -1.17
N ASP A 274 -11.80 -5.28 -2.32
CA ASP A 274 -13.23 -5.42 -2.55
C ASP A 274 -13.66 -6.90 -2.62
N ILE A 275 -14.92 -7.14 -2.97
CA ILE A 275 -15.49 -8.49 -3.01
C ILE A 275 -14.78 -9.41 -4.03
N TRP A 276 -14.11 -8.82 -5.01
CA TRP A 276 -13.41 -9.53 -6.07
C TRP A 276 -11.98 -9.90 -5.66
N GLY A 277 -11.56 -9.54 -4.45
CA GLY A 277 -10.17 -9.69 -4.03
C GLY A 277 -9.23 -8.71 -4.73
N THR A 278 -9.76 -7.63 -5.32
CA THR A 278 -8.94 -6.57 -5.91
C THR A 278 -8.87 -5.40 -4.95
N THR A 279 -7.73 -4.70 -4.87
CA THR A 279 -7.60 -3.51 -4.01
C THR A 279 -8.76 -2.57 -4.25
N PHE A 280 -9.48 -2.14 -3.21
CA PHE A 280 -10.59 -1.18 -3.42
C PHE A 280 -10.03 0.20 -3.82
N VAL A 281 -10.89 1.06 -4.35
CA VAL A 281 -10.46 2.31 -5.00
C VAL A 281 -10.94 3.52 -4.23
N ARG A 282 -10.07 4.53 -4.10
CA ARG A 282 -10.45 5.88 -3.67
C ARG A 282 -10.13 6.90 -4.77
N SER A 283 -11.02 7.86 -4.98
CA SER A 283 -10.75 8.99 -5.89
C SER A 283 -9.86 10.05 -5.21
N PRO A 284 -9.19 10.92 -5.97
CA PRO A 284 -8.44 12.06 -5.42
C PRO A 284 -9.25 12.89 -4.42
N GLN A 285 -10.52 13.16 -4.72
CA GLN A 285 -11.40 13.93 -3.84
C GLN A 285 -11.67 13.22 -2.52
N GLN A 286 -11.83 11.89 -2.55
CA GLN A 286 -11.98 11.10 -1.32
C GLN A 286 -10.69 11.10 -0.48
N ILE A 287 -9.52 11.03 -1.13
CA ILE A 287 -8.22 11.15 -0.45
C ILE A 287 -8.07 12.53 0.19
N ILE A 288 -8.38 13.61 -0.53
CA ILE A 288 -8.32 14.98 0.00
C ILE A 288 -9.28 15.13 1.18
N GLN A 289 -10.52 14.65 1.04
CA GLN A 289 -11.53 14.67 2.10
C GLN A 289 -11.01 14.01 3.39
N ILE A 290 -10.30 12.88 3.30
CA ILE A 290 -9.67 12.22 4.45
C ILE A 290 -8.51 13.07 4.99
N LEU A 291 -7.56 13.47 4.14
CA LEU A 291 -6.32 14.13 4.57
C LEU A 291 -6.55 15.54 5.14
N THR A 292 -7.65 16.20 4.75
CA THR A 292 -8.00 17.55 5.20
C THR A 292 -9.19 17.57 6.15
N ILE A 293 -9.51 16.43 6.77
CA ILE A 293 -10.58 16.28 7.78
C ILE A 293 -11.91 16.88 7.30
N GLY A 294 -12.23 16.64 6.03
CA GLY A 294 -13.48 17.04 5.40
C GLY A 294 -13.64 18.54 5.14
N ASN A 295 -12.56 19.32 5.24
CA ASN A 295 -12.59 20.72 4.87
C ASN A 295 -12.90 20.88 3.37
N PRO A 296 -13.99 21.58 2.99
CA PRO A 296 -14.41 21.70 1.59
C PRO A 296 -13.42 22.46 0.70
N ASN A 297 -12.50 23.23 1.29
CA ASN A 297 -11.45 23.94 0.57
C ASN A 297 -10.16 23.12 0.41
N GLY A 298 -10.09 21.90 0.98
CA GLY A 298 -8.89 21.07 0.94
C GLY A 298 -7.72 21.62 1.75
N VAL A 299 -8.01 22.25 2.90
CA VAL A 299 -7.02 22.86 3.80
C VAL A 299 -7.24 22.37 5.23
N GLY A 300 -6.15 22.05 5.94
CA GLY A 300 -6.18 21.54 7.31
C GLY A 300 -5.80 20.06 7.39
N GLY A 301 -5.95 19.46 8.57
CA GLY A 301 -5.48 18.10 8.80
C GLY A 301 -3.98 17.98 8.56
N PHE A 302 -3.57 17.06 7.70
CA PHE A 302 -2.17 16.83 7.34
C PHE A 302 -1.57 17.96 6.48
N PHE A 303 -2.41 18.76 5.81
CA PHE A 303 -1.97 19.86 4.95
C PHE A 303 -2.47 21.21 5.49
N PRO A 304 -1.80 21.82 6.49
CA PRO A 304 -2.24 23.08 7.10
C PRO A 304 -2.38 24.23 6.11
N SER A 305 -1.64 24.21 5.00
CA SER A 305 -1.74 25.20 3.91
C SER A 305 -2.39 24.65 2.63
N GLY A 306 -2.99 23.45 2.71
CA GLY A 306 -3.60 22.74 1.58
C GLY A 306 -2.61 22.09 0.62
N LEU A 307 -3.17 21.26 -0.27
CA LEU A 307 -2.41 20.58 -1.32
C LEU A 307 -2.02 21.55 -2.45
N LYS A 308 -0.96 21.21 -3.18
CA LYS A 308 -0.50 21.91 -4.39
C LYS A 308 -1.18 21.33 -5.64
N GLY A 309 -1.13 22.09 -6.73
CA GLY A 309 -1.70 21.69 -8.03
C GLY A 309 -3.16 22.07 -8.21
N VAL A 310 -3.75 21.56 -9.31
CA VAL A 310 -5.14 21.85 -9.71
C VAL A 310 -6.14 21.01 -8.90
N ILE A 311 -5.83 19.73 -8.67
CA ILE A 311 -6.66 18.83 -7.87
C ILE A 311 -6.25 18.98 -6.40
N ARG A 312 -6.94 19.87 -5.67
CA ARG A 312 -6.56 20.25 -4.30
C ARG A 312 -7.73 20.45 -3.34
N SER A 313 -8.96 20.16 -3.75
CA SER A 313 -10.12 20.21 -2.89
C SER A 313 -10.98 18.94 -3.04
N PRO A 314 -11.84 18.63 -2.05
CA PRO A 314 -12.82 17.56 -2.18
C PRO A 314 -13.91 17.82 -3.22
N ALA A 315 -13.97 19.02 -3.78
CA ALA A 315 -14.97 19.41 -4.79
C ALA A 315 -14.41 19.29 -6.21
N GLY A 316 -15.33 19.28 -7.20
CA GLY A 316 -14.95 19.33 -8.63
C GLY A 316 -14.91 17.99 -9.35
N PHE A 317 -15.29 16.89 -8.69
CA PHE A 317 -15.53 15.61 -9.34
C PHE A 317 -17.02 15.34 -9.45
N ASN A 318 -17.53 15.36 -10.69
CA ASN A 318 -18.83 14.79 -11.03
C ASN A 318 -18.57 13.63 -11.97
N ALA A 319 -18.92 12.40 -11.56
CA ALA A 319 -18.96 11.25 -12.44
C ALA A 319 -20.11 11.47 -13.45
N ALA A 320 -19.84 12.21 -14.52
CA ALA A 320 -20.76 12.28 -15.63
C ALA A 320 -20.80 10.88 -16.28
N PRO A 321 -21.97 10.37 -16.68
CA PRO A 321 -22.05 9.11 -17.40
C PRO A 321 -21.36 9.31 -18.76
N LEU A 322 -20.20 8.68 -18.96
CA LEU A 322 -19.46 8.74 -20.20
C LEU A 322 -19.28 7.36 -20.85
N THR A 323 -19.26 7.43 -22.18
CA THR A 323 -18.96 6.41 -23.17
C THR A 323 -17.46 6.10 -23.21
N GLY A 324 -17.07 4.85 -23.48
CA GLY A 324 -15.70 4.32 -23.44
C GLY A 324 -15.64 2.82 -23.09
N LEU A 325 -16.78 2.24 -22.75
CA LEU A 325 -16.96 0.81 -22.46
C LEU A 325 -17.66 0.08 -23.61
N GLU A 326 -17.70 0.63 -24.83
CA GLU A 326 -18.45 0.04 -25.96
C GLU A 326 -17.89 -1.33 -26.38
N SER A 327 -16.62 -1.60 -26.08
CA SER A 327 -15.96 -2.90 -26.27
C SER A 327 -16.14 -3.85 -25.09
N TYR A 328 -16.70 -3.37 -23.97
CA TYR A 328 -17.05 -4.22 -22.84
C TYR A 328 -18.24 -5.11 -23.26
N PRO A 329 -18.09 -6.44 -23.21
CA PRO A 329 -19.11 -7.33 -23.75
C PRO A 329 -20.42 -7.13 -22.97
N PRO A 330 -21.56 -6.84 -23.65
CA PRO A 330 -22.84 -6.64 -22.99
C PRO A 330 -23.34 -7.92 -22.29
N ASN A 331 -22.80 -9.07 -22.69
CA ASN A 331 -23.05 -10.38 -22.11
C ASN A 331 -21.75 -10.94 -21.54
N LEU A 332 -21.66 -10.95 -20.22
CA LEU A 332 -20.46 -11.39 -19.49
C LEU A 332 -20.32 -12.91 -19.60
N ARG A 333 -19.12 -13.38 -19.96
CA ARG A 333 -18.85 -14.81 -20.11
C ARG A 333 -18.64 -15.44 -18.72
N ILE A 334 -19.36 -16.53 -18.46
CA ILE A 334 -19.15 -17.38 -17.28
C ILE A 334 -17.70 -17.87 -17.31
N SER A 335 -16.94 -17.57 -16.27
CA SER A 335 -15.57 -18.08 -16.11
C SER A 335 -15.64 -19.55 -15.72
N GLY A 336 -15.05 -20.41 -16.54
CA GLY A 336 -14.80 -21.81 -16.23
C GLY A 336 -13.34 -22.00 -15.86
N GLN A 337 -13.05 -22.96 -14.97
CA GLN A 337 -11.69 -23.38 -14.70
C GLN A 337 -11.26 -24.28 -15.87
N GLU A 338 -10.34 -23.80 -16.72
CA GLU A 338 -9.78 -24.64 -17.78
C GLU A 338 -8.89 -25.74 -17.16
N PRO A 339 -8.97 -27.00 -17.63
CA PRO A 339 -8.05 -28.04 -17.21
C PRO A 339 -6.60 -27.60 -17.47
N ALA A 340 -5.67 -27.96 -16.56
CA ALA A 340 -4.24 -27.64 -16.70
C ALA A 340 -3.63 -28.05 -18.06
N ALA A 341 -4.26 -28.98 -18.78
CA ALA A 341 -3.89 -29.40 -20.13
C ALA A 341 -4.07 -28.31 -21.22
N PHE A 342 -4.83 -27.25 -20.95
CA PHE A 342 -5.06 -26.12 -21.87
C PHE A 342 -4.18 -24.90 -21.57
N VAL A 343 -3.45 -24.90 -20.44
CA VAL A 343 -2.37 -23.96 -20.21
C VAL A 343 -1.20 -24.45 -21.07
N GLY A 344 -1.00 -23.81 -22.23
CA GLY A 344 0.13 -24.12 -23.11
C GLY A 344 1.47 -24.04 -22.37
N THR A 345 2.52 -24.65 -22.93
CA THR A 345 3.88 -24.59 -22.40
C THR A 345 4.28 -23.15 -22.08
N ILE A 346 4.56 -22.88 -20.80
CA ILE A 346 5.16 -21.64 -20.33
C ILE A 346 6.49 -21.47 -21.07
N VAL A 347 6.66 -20.35 -21.77
CA VAL A 347 7.90 -20.03 -22.47
C VAL A 347 9.04 -19.99 -21.43
N PRO A 348 10.13 -20.75 -21.62
CA PRO A 348 11.27 -20.69 -20.71
C PRO A 348 11.80 -19.25 -20.66
N LEU A 349 11.99 -18.72 -19.44
CA LEU A 349 12.70 -17.47 -19.24
C LEU A 349 14.07 -17.57 -19.93
N THR A 350 14.38 -16.63 -20.81
CA THR A 350 15.66 -16.63 -21.52
C THR A 350 16.81 -16.41 -20.50
N PRO A 351 18.00 -17.02 -20.68
CA PRO A 351 19.11 -16.97 -19.72
C PRO A 351 19.64 -15.57 -19.41
N ASN A 352 19.33 -14.60 -20.26
CA ASN A 352 19.67 -13.21 -20.08
C ASN A 352 18.51 -12.56 -19.32
N GLY A 353 18.58 -12.56 -17.99
CA GLY A 353 17.70 -11.75 -17.15
C GLY A 353 17.68 -10.28 -17.60
N ALA A 354 16.70 -9.51 -17.16
CA ALA A 354 16.60 -8.10 -17.50
C ALA A 354 17.92 -7.36 -17.20
N GLY A 355 18.46 -6.65 -18.20
CA GLY A 355 19.65 -5.82 -18.01
C GLY A 355 19.39 -4.72 -16.97
N LEU A 356 20.46 -4.22 -16.35
CA LEU A 356 20.38 -3.12 -15.37
C LEU A 356 19.61 -1.93 -15.98
N VAL A 357 18.64 -1.41 -15.24
CA VAL A 357 17.95 -0.18 -15.61
C VAL A 357 18.85 0.99 -15.24
N PRO A 358 19.10 1.96 -16.14
CA PRO A 358 19.82 3.19 -15.79
C PRO A 358 19.24 3.83 -14.52
N ASP A 359 20.11 4.36 -13.65
CA ASP A 359 19.77 5.06 -12.39
C ASP A 359 19.17 4.22 -11.25
N GLN A 360 18.95 2.91 -11.41
CA GLN A 360 18.49 2.00 -10.35
C GLN A 360 19.39 2.02 -9.08
N ASN A 361 20.66 2.38 -9.25
CA ASN A 361 21.67 2.39 -8.17
C ASN A 361 21.71 3.68 -7.35
N ALA A 362 21.14 4.78 -7.84
CA ALA A 362 21.34 6.09 -7.21
C ALA A 362 20.58 6.24 -5.88
N LEU A 363 19.37 5.67 -5.76
CA LEU A 363 18.54 5.79 -4.55
C LEU A 363 18.90 4.77 -3.47
N THR A 364 19.17 3.51 -3.84
CA THR A 364 19.37 2.42 -2.87
C THR A 364 20.75 2.47 -2.17
N GLN A 365 21.75 3.11 -2.80
CA GLN A 365 23.15 3.07 -2.33
C GLN A 365 23.53 4.21 -1.38
N ALA A 366 22.75 5.29 -1.33
CA ALA A 366 23.04 6.47 -0.49
C ALA A 366 22.78 6.25 1.02
N LEU A 367 22.23 5.10 1.40
CA LEU A 367 21.85 4.76 2.78
C LEU A 367 22.81 3.80 3.52
N GLY A 368 24.02 3.57 2.97
CA GLY A 368 25.17 3.11 3.77
C GLY A 368 25.77 1.73 3.44
N GLY A 369 25.47 1.14 2.28
CA GLY A 369 26.14 -0.06 1.78
C GLY A 369 27.35 0.25 0.86
N PRO A 370 28.36 -0.62 0.77
CA PRO A 370 29.39 -0.49 -0.28
C PRO A 370 28.75 -0.52 -1.67
N PRO A 371 29.31 0.18 -2.68
CA PRO A 371 28.76 0.24 -4.03
C PRO A 371 28.56 -1.16 -4.62
N LEU A 372 27.44 -1.37 -5.32
CA LEU A 372 27.26 -2.56 -6.13
C LEU A 372 28.24 -2.52 -7.31
N ASP A 373 29.28 -3.34 -7.28
CA ASP A 373 30.31 -3.42 -8.32
C ASP A 373 29.91 -4.34 -9.51
N GLY A 374 28.68 -4.84 -9.50
CA GLY A 374 28.16 -5.77 -10.50
C GLY A 374 28.58 -7.22 -10.26
N SER A 375 29.28 -7.53 -9.16
CA SER A 375 29.61 -8.89 -8.78
C SER A 375 28.41 -9.64 -8.19
N PRO A 376 28.38 -10.98 -8.26
CA PRO A 376 27.38 -11.80 -7.54
C PRO A 376 27.37 -11.50 -6.03
N ASN A 377 28.54 -11.26 -5.43
CA ASN A 377 28.69 -10.95 -4.02
C ASN A 377 28.00 -9.63 -3.64
N SER A 378 28.11 -8.59 -4.47
CA SER A 378 27.42 -7.34 -4.22
C SER A 378 25.89 -7.49 -4.35
N ARG A 379 25.41 -8.47 -5.13
CA ARG A 379 23.98 -8.80 -5.29
C ARG A 379 23.43 -9.76 -4.22
N GLY A 380 24.16 -10.00 -3.13
CA GLY A 380 23.74 -10.95 -2.08
C GLY A 380 23.92 -12.42 -2.44
N ALA A 381 24.61 -12.75 -3.54
CA ALA A 381 24.96 -14.12 -3.92
C ALA A 381 26.43 -14.40 -3.58
N ALA A 382 26.70 -14.82 -2.34
CA ALA A 382 28.04 -15.26 -1.94
C ALA A 382 28.31 -16.71 -2.40
N PRO A 383 29.50 -17.04 -2.93
CA PRO A 383 29.90 -18.42 -3.19
C PRO A 383 30.11 -19.18 -1.86
N LEU A 384 29.67 -20.44 -1.84
CA LEU A 384 29.81 -21.34 -0.69
C LEU A 384 31.27 -21.42 -0.20
N PRO A 385 31.53 -21.42 1.12
CA PRO A 385 32.80 -21.91 1.62
C PRO A 385 32.92 -23.40 1.28
N ALA A 386 34.00 -23.75 0.58
CA ALA A 386 34.35 -25.15 0.32
C ALA A 386 34.62 -25.83 1.68
N SER A 387 33.65 -26.64 2.13
CA SER A 387 33.72 -27.53 3.30
C SER A 387 34.15 -26.85 4.62
N GLY A 388 33.18 -26.35 5.38
CA GLY A 388 33.35 -25.99 6.79
C GLY A 388 32.02 -26.13 7.55
N PRO A 389 32.05 -26.43 8.86
CA PRO A 389 30.83 -26.61 9.65
C PRO A 389 30.03 -25.31 9.69
N VAL A 390 28.71 -25.43 9.54
CA VAL A 390 27.73 -24.33 9.61
C VAL A 390 27.91 -23.61 10.93
N ASN A 391 28.42 -22.38 10.89
CA ASN A 391 28.69 -21.60 12.09
C ASN A 391 27.38 -20.99 12.62
N THR A 392 27.07 -21.29 13.88
CA THR A 392 25.77 -21.04 14.54
C THR A 392 25.67 -19.69 15.27
N VAL A 393 26.45 -18.65 14.94
CA VAL A 393 26.32 -17.33 15.60
C VAL A 393 26.68 -16.18 14.64
N GLY A 394 25.68 -15.47 14.10
CA GLY A 394 25.80 -14.29 13.22
C GLY A 394 24.46 -14.01 12.50
N PRO A 395 24.16 -12.76 12.05
CA PRO A 395 22.85 -12.39 11.53
C PRO A 395 22.47 -13.27 10.32
N PRO A 396 21.18 -13.60 10.14
CA PRO A 396 20.78 -14.67 9.23
C PRO A 396 20.81 -14.17 7.78
N ASP A 397 21.96 -14.25 7.12
CA ASP A 397 22.00 -14.33 5.67
C ASP A 397 21.40 -15.68 5.28
N VAL A 398 20.16 -15.67 4.83
CA VAL A 398 19.47 -16.86 4.30
C VAL A 398 20.20 -17.30 3.04
N GLN A 399 21.06 -18.32 3.17
CA GLN A 399 21.77 -18.90 2.04
C GLN A 399 20.82 -19.76 1.22
N VAL A 400 20.45 -19.30 0.03
CA VAL A 400 19.65 -20.07 -0.93
C VAL A 400 20.59 -20.78 -1.90
N ALA A 401 20.45 -22.10 -2.02
CA ALA A 401 21.16 -22.87 -3.02
C ALA A 401 20.74 -22.46 -4.44
N GLN A 402 21.70 -22.21 -5.32
CA GLN A 402 21.45 -22.20 -6.76
C GLN A 402 20.97 -23.61 -7.17
N PRO A 403 19.94 -23.76 -8.02
CA PRO A 403 19.59 -25.05 -8.58
C PRO A 403 20.79 -25.60 -9.34
N ALA A 404 21.33 -26.74 -8.91
CA ALA A 404 22.36 -27.45 -9.66
C ALA A 404 21.73 -28.00 -10.94
N PHE A 405 21.91 -27.32 -12.07
CA PHE A 405 21.64 -27.90 -13.38
C PHE A 405 22.74 -28.92 -13.71
N GLY A 406 22.60 -30.13 -13.18
CA GLY A 406 23.39 -31.28 -13.59
C GLY A 406 23.01 -31.68 -15.01
N GLY A 407 23.91 -31.42 -15.97
CA GLY A 407 23.84 -32.04 -17.30
C GLY A 407 23.97 -33.58 -17.21
N PRO A 408 23.48 -34.32 -18.20
CA PRO A 408 23.22 -35.75 -18.06
C PRO A 408 24.52 -36.55 -18.20
N ASN A 409 24.84 -37.33 -17.18
CA ASN A 409 25.60 -38.57 -17.34
C ASN A 409 24.86 -39.66 -16.59
N VAL A 410 23.76 -40.13 -17.20
CA VAL A 410 23.13 -41.40 -16.82
C VAL A 410 24.00 -42.50 -17.41
N GLY A 411 24.96 -42.99 -16.63
CA GLY A 411 25.62 -44.26 -16.89
C GLY A 411 24.61 -45.38 -16.66
N LEU A 412 24.20 -46.06 -17.73
CA LEU A 412 23.42 -47.30 -17.66
C LEU A 412 24.27 -48.43 -17.03
N PRO A 413 23.72 -49.25 -16.11
CA PRO A 413 24.38 -50.47 -15.70
C PRO A 413 24.16 -51.54 -16.78
N THR A 414 25.25 -52.06 -17.35
CA THR A 414 25.23 -53.30 -18.13
C THR A 414 25.43 -54.48 -17.18
N GLY A 415 24.45 -55.37 -17.12
CA GLY A 415 24.56 -56.70 -16.55
C GLY A 415 23.80 -57.66 -17.47
N GLY A 416 24.53 -58.56 -18.13
CA GLY A 416 24.03 -59.52 -19.11
C GLY A 416 24.86 -59.54 -20.37
#